data_AF-I3DIM6-F1
#
_entry.id   AF-I3DIM6-F1
#
_cell.length_a   1.000
_cell.length_b   1.000
_cell.length_c   1.000
_cell.angle_alpha   90.00
_cell.angle_beta   90.00
_cell.angle_gamma   90.00
#
_symmetry.space_group_name_H-M   'P 1'
#
loop_
_entity.id
_entity.type
_entity.pdbx_description
1 polymer ?
#
loop_
_entity_poly.entity_id
_entity_poly.type
_entity_poly.pdbx_seq_one_letter_code
_entity_poly.pdbx_strand_id
1 'polypeptide(L)'
;MQELYEEGALYFNKNGGVDKKTYLSEVRNGVTCGTLWGYEEVGHSHGNNEEVADLLGKGIFNDPKGITLLKRILQLATSSTDNHLVLDFFSGSGTTAHAVMDMNKNDKGNRRFICIQIPEKPKVEAIKAGYQTIFGITKARIELAAAKIKTENPDYSGDLGFKIFQTELNFQTALDTDFNPTQPELPYTQNAMLSDEQLHTLFTTWRVYDGSRLPEKVQTIDLAGYTAYYCRQHLYLLASGFSSECVKALIEKLDNDKDFIPERIVLFSQNMESAMQKELAQAVKTYANKKGLSNLSVLVRV
;
A
#
# COMPACT_ATOMS: atom_id res chain seq x y z
N MET A 1 31.37 45.25 -4.38
CA MET A 1 32.23 45.19 -5.59
C MET A 1 33.69 45.09 -5.22
N GLN A 2 34.21 45.96 -4.36
CA GLN A 2 35.60 45.88 -3.88
C GLN A 2 35.88 44.59 -3.09
N GLU A 3 34.98 44.19 -2.17
CA GLU A 3 35.06 42.90 -1.47
C GLU A 3 35.11 41.70 -2.44
N LEU A 4 34.21 41.65 -3.43
CA LEU A 4 34.18 40.57 -4.45
C LEU A 4 35.43 40.54 -5.34
N TYR A 5 36.06 41.69 -5.55
CA TYR A 5 37.33 41.80 -6.28
C TYR A 5 38.49 41.25 -5.43
N GLU A 6 38.53 41.61 -4.14
CA GLU A 6 39.51 41.13 -3.17
C GLU A 6 39.39 39.62 -2.92
N GLU A 7 38.17 39.09 -2.93
CA GLU A 7 37.87 37.65 -2.81
C GLU A 7 38.11 36.85 -4.11
N GLY A 8 38.50 37.51 -5.21
CA GLY A 8 38.72 36.87 -6.51
C GLY A 8 37.45 36.28 -7.14
N ALA A 9 36.28 36.69 -6.67
CA ALA A 9 34.96 36.22 -7.08
C ALA A 9 34.44 36.89 -8.36
N LEU A 10 35.25 37.71 -9.03
CA LEU A 10 34.90 38.39 -10.29
C LEU A 10 35.62 37.75 -11.49
N TYR A 11 34.88 37.62 -12.59
CA TYR A 11 35.37 37.25 -13.91
C TYR A 11 35.27 38.47 -14.84
N PHE A 12 36.39 38.81 -15.46
CA PHE A 12 36.47 39.90 -16.42
C PHE A 12 36.51 39.30 -17.81
N ASN A 13 35.46 39.54 -18.60
CA ASN A 13 35.37 38.98 -19.93
C ASN A 13 36.19 39.81 -20.94
N LYS A 14 36.52 39.21 -22.08
CA LYS A 14 37.34 39.81 -23.15
C LYS A 14 36.76 41.09 -23.77
N ASN A 15 35.50 41.41 -23.52
CA ASN A 15 34.79 42.59 -24.03
C ASN A 15 34.68 43.71 -22.98
N GLY A 16 35.34 43.56 -21.82
CA GLY A 16 35.32 44.56 -20.74
C GLY A 16 34.13 44.46 -19.78
N GLY A 17 33.31 43.41 -19.88
CA GLY A 17 32.25 43.13 -18.92
C GLY A 17 32.75 42.43 -17.66
N VAL A 18 32.04 42.62 -16.55
CA VAL A 18 32.35 42.04 -15.24
C VAL A 18 31.19 41.16 -14.81
N ASP A 19 31.46 39.87 -14.57
CA ASP A 19 30.51 38.89 -14.08
C ASP A 19 30.98 38.33 -12.73
N LYS A 20 30.05 37.91 -11.86
CA LYS A 20 30.41 37.15 -10.65
C LYS A 20 30.72 35.70 -11.05
N LYS A 21 31.83 35.15 -10.58
CA LYS A 21 32.11 33.72 -10.64
C LYS A 21 31.09 33.00 -9.75
N THR A 22 30.37 32.05 -10.34
CA THR A 22 29.50 31.15 -9.61
C THR A 22 30.13 29.77 -9.62
N TYR A 23 30.52 29.26 -8.47
CA TYR A 23 31.15 27.95 -8.37
C TYR A 23 30.08 26.85 -8.35
N LEU A 24 30.39 25.66 -8.89
CA LEU A 24 29.46 24.54 -8.91
C LEU A 24 28.98 24.15 -7.49
N SER A 25 29.80 24.38 -6.46
CA SER A 25 29.45 24.20 -5.04
C SER A 25 28.42 25.21 -4.51
N GLU A 26 28.24 26.35 -5.19
CA GLU A 26 27.33 27.44 -4.81
C GLU A 26 26.03 27.43 -5.61
N VAL A 27 26.01 26.70 -6.74
CA VAL A 27 24.80 26.50 -7.52
C VAL A 27 23.97 25.39 -6.87
N ARG A 28 22.67 25.63 -6.72
CA ARG A 28 21.73 24.57 -6.33
C ARG A 28 21.89 23.40 -7.29
N ASN A 29 22.17 22.20 -6.77
CA ASN A 29 22.25 21.01 -7.59
C ASN A 29 20.94 20.79 -8.37
N GLY A 30 21.08 20.58 -9.69
CA GLY A 30 19.97 20.31 -10.60
C GLY A 30 19.60 21.49 -11.50
N VAL A 31 18.72 21.21 -12.47
CA VAL A 31 18.17 22.21 -13.40
C VAL A 31 16.83 22.68 -12.85
N THR A 32 16.65 23.99 -12.70
CA THR A 32 15.35 24.58 -12.36
C THR A 32 14.31 24.11 -13.36
N CYS A 33 13.19 23.59 -12.85
CA CYS A 33 12.13 23.10 -13.70
C CYS A 33 11.47 24.24 -14.49
N GLY A 34 11.50 24.16 -15.82
CA GLY A 34 10.71 25.04 -16.68
C GLY A 34 9.20 24.78 -16.55
N THR A 35 8.39 25.77 -16.92
CA THR A 35 6.92 25.71 -16.84
C THR A 35 6.30 24.75 -17.87
N LEU A 36 6.96 24.58 -19.03
CA LEU A 36 6.53 23.71 -20.12
C LEU A 36 7.66 22.73 -20.43
N TRP A 37 7.33 21.44 -20.55
CA TRP A 37 8.28 20.42 -21.03
C TRP A 37 7.93 20.03 -22.46
N GLY A 38 8.91 20.12 -23.35
CA GLY A 38 8.76 19.72 -24.75
C GLY A 38 8.78 18.21 -24.95
N TYR A 39 8.31 17.75 -26.11
CA TYR A 39 8.30 16.32 -26.44
C TYR A 39 9.72 15.70 -26.46
N GLU A 40 10.76 16.49 -26.73
CA GLU A 40 12.16 16.05 -26.67
C GLU A 40 12.58 15.68 -25.24
N GLU A 41 11.96 16.31 -24.23
CA GLU A 41 12.29 16.10 -22.82
C GLU A 41 11.46 14.97 -22.19
N VAL A 42 10.17 14.87 -22.54
CA VAL A 42 9.22 13.99 -21.85
C VAL A 42 8.53 12.96 -22.74
N GLY A 43 8.91 12.90 -24.01
CA GLY A 43 8.36 11.98 -25.00
C GLY A 43 7.06 12.46 -25.64
N HIS A 44 6.55 11.65 -26.57
CA HIS A 44 5.32 11.91 -27.33
C HIS A 44 4.46 10.64 -27.40
N SER A 45 3.16 10.79 -27.72
CA SER A 45 2.19 9.68 -27.66
C SER A 45 2.58 8.46 -28.49
N HIS A 46 3.17 8.66 -29.68
CA HIS A 46 3.61 7.52 -30.51
C HIS A 46 4.67 6.65 -29.81
N GLY A 47 5.70 7.25 -29.18
CA GLY A 47 6.72 6.50 -28.45
C GLY A 47 6.13 5.80 -27.22
N ASN A 48 5.23 6.45 -26.51
CA ASN A 48 4.56 5.85 -25.34
C ASN A 48 3.73 4.62 -25.72
N ASN A 49 3.10 4.63 -26.90
CA ASN A 49 2.36 3.48 -27.42
C ASN A 49 3.30 2.31 -27.75
N GLU A 50 4.47 2.57 -28.33
CA GLU A 50 5.47 1.52 -28.59
C GLU A 50 6.06 0.97 -27.27
N GLU A 51 6.33 1.80 -26.26
CA GLU A 51 6.79 1.33 -24.92
C GLU A 51 5.80 0.32 -24.29
N VAL A 52 4.50 0.54 -24.48
CA VAL A 52 3.46 -0.40 -24.01
C VAL A 52 3.41 -1.63 -24.91
N ALA A 53 3.54 -1.44 -26.23
CA ALA A 53 3.51 -2.54 -27.19
C ALA A 53 4.67 -3.52 -27.00
N ASP A 54 5.84 -3.04 -26.62
CA ASP A 54 7.02 -3.86 -26.33
C ASP A 54 6.79 -4.84 -25.17
N LEU A 55 5.90 -4.49 -24.23
CA LEU A 55 5.58 -5.34 -23.08
C LEU A 55 4.33 -6.19 -23.33
N LEU A 56 3.25 -5.57 -23.81
CA LEU A 56 1.92 -6.19 -23.84
C LEU A 56 1.47 -6.61 -25.24
N GLY A 57 2.17 -6.16 -26.28
CA GLY A 57 1.73 -6.27 -27.67
C GLY A 57 1.01 -5.01 -28.19
N LYS A 58 0.98 -4.85 -29.51
CA LYS A 58 0.39 -3.68 -30.17
C LYS A 58 -1.12 -3.64 -29.95
N GLY A 59 -1.63 -2.44 -29.72
CA GLY A 59 -3.07 -2.20 -29.66
C GLY A 59 -3.76 -2.76 -28.41
N ILE A 60 -3.03 -3.03 -27.31
CA ILE A 60 -3.65 -3.47 -26.04
C ILE A 60 -4.17 -2.27 -25.22
N PHE A 61 -3.43 -1.17 -25.19
CA PHE A 61 -3.82 0.06 -24.51
C PHE A 61 -3.70 1.25 -25.47
N ASN A 62 -4.44 2.33 -25.24
CA ASN A 62 -4.37 3.56 -26.05
C ASN A 62 -3.87 4.71 -25.21
N ASP A 63 -3.05 5.56 -25.82
CA ASP A 63 -2.60 6.83 -25.25
C ASP A 63 -2.05 6.73 -23.81
N PRO A 64 -1.17 5.74 -23.52
CA PRO A 64 -0.53 5.67 -22.23
C PRO A 64 0.31 6.92 -22.03
N LYS A 65 0.40 7.39 -20.78
CA LYS A 65 1.44 8.36 -20.41
C LYS A 65 2.80 7.68 -20.53
N GLY A 66 3.80 8.42 -20.99
CA GLY A 66 5.16 7.92 -21.21
C GLY A 66 5.95 7.81 -19.92
N ILE A 67 6.85 6.83 -19.83
CA ILE A 67 7.67 6.62 -18.63
C ILE A 67 8.55 7.84 -18.36
N THR A 68 9.11 8.47 -19.41
CA THR A 68 9.98 9.65 -19.28
C THR A 68 9.27 10.84 -18.62
N LEU A 69 8.02 11.11 -18.99
CA LEU A 69 7.21 12.14 -18.34
C LEU A 69 7.04 11.86 -16.84
N LEU A 70 6.67 10.64 -16.46
CA LEU A 70 6.46 10.29 -15.06
C LEU A 70 7.77 10.34 -14.27
N LYS A 71 8.88 9.88 -14.84
CA LYS A 71 10.22 10.02 -14.24
C LYS A 71 10.56 11.48 -13.98
N ARG A 72 10.28 12.37 -14.94
CA ARG A 72 10.55 13.81 -14.78
C ARG A 72 9.74 14.40 -13.62
N ILE A 73 8.46 14.06 -13.50
CA ILE A 73 7.62 14.49 -12.37
C ILE A 73 8.20 13.97 -11.04
N LEU A 74 8.54 12.69 -10.98
CA LEU A 74 9.05 12.06 -9.76
C LEU A 74 10.42 12.60 -9.35
N GLN A 75 11.31 12.94 -10.29
CA GLN A 75 12.59 13.59 -10.00
C GLN A 75 12.42 14.94 -9.30
N LEU A 76 11.33 15.64 -9.56
CA LEU A 76 11.02 16.93 -8.95
C LEU A 76 10.31 16.78 -7.60
N ALA A 77 9.48 15.75 -7.47
CA ALA A 77 8.62 15.55 -6.30
C ALA A 77 9.24 14.64 -5.22
N THR A 78 10.29 13.88 -5.54
CA THR A 78 10.84 12.85 -4.66
C THR A 78 12.38 12.87 -4.67
N SER A 79 12.97 12.28 -3.63
CA SER A 79 14.41 12.00 -3.52
C SER A 79 14.66 10.49 -3.56
N SER A 80 15.90 10.09 -3.87
CA SER A 80 16.30 8.68 -3.80
C SER A 80 16.63 8.23 -2.37
N THR A 81 16.91 9.17 -1.46
CA THR A 81 17.32 8.86 -0.08
C THR A 81 16.14 8.69 0.86
N ASP A 82 14.98 9.26 0.54
CA ASP A 82 13.80 9.19 1.39
C ASP A 82 12.78 8.18 0.85
N ASN A 83 12.10 7.52 1.78
CA ASN A 83 11.11 6.49 1.48
C ASN A 83 9.75 7.11 1.08
N HIS A 84 9.73 7.81 -0.05
CA HIS A 84 8.53 8.44 -0.63
C HIS A 84 7.49 7.43 -1.07
N LEU A 85 6.21 7.78 -0.91
CA LEU A 85 5.07 6.99 -1.38
C LEU A 85 4.35 7.74 -2.50
N VAL A 86 4.37 7.16 -3.70
CA VAL A 86 3.73 7.70 -4.91
C VAL A 86 2.34 7.09 -5.05
N LEU A 87 1.31 7.93 -5.05
CA LEU A 87 -0.07 7.50 -5.26
C LEU A 87 -0.55 7.89 -6.66
N ASP A 88 -1.06 6.92 -7.40
CA ASP A 88 -1.77 7.14 -8.67
C ASP A 88 -3.10 6.39 -8.63
N PHE A 89 -4.19 7.13 -8.41
CA PHE A 89 -5.53 6.55 -8.35
C PHE A 89 -6.26 6.51 -9.70
N PHE A 90 -5.55 6.83 -10.79
CA PHE A 90 -5.98 6.66 -12.18
C PHE A 90 -4.88 5.96 -12.97
N SER A 91 -4.45 4.80 -12.47
CA SER A 91 -3.25 4.09 -12.93
C SER A 91 -3.25 3.82 -14.44
N GLY A 92 -4.42 3.53 -15.03
CA GLY A 92 -4.63 3.37 -16.45
C GLY A 92 -3.84 2.19 -17.02
N SER A 93 -2.64 2.48 -17.54
CA SER A 93 -1.73 1.44 -18.04
C SER A 93 -0.68 1.00 -17.03
N GLY A 94 -0.55 1.63 -15.86
CA GLY A 94 0.48 1.31 -14.87
C GLY A 94 1.83 2.00 -15.09
N THR A 95 1.87 3.10 -15.88
CA THR A 95 3.13 3.84 -16.15
C THR A 95 3.81 4.31 -14.87
N THR A 96 3.05 4.78 -13.87
CA THR A 96 3.60 5.31 -12.62
C THR A 96 4.39 4.25 -11.85
N ALA A 97 3.85 3.04 -11.69
CA ALA A 97 4.55 1.93 -11.05
C ALA A 97 5.83 1.54 -11.81
N HIS A 98 5.78 1.49 -13.14
CA HIS A 98 6.97 1.23 -13.97
C HIS A 98 8.03 2.31 -13.77
N ALA A 99 7.66 3.59 -13.82
CA ALA A 99 8.59 4.70 -13.61
C ALA A 99 9.26 4.63 -12.24
N VAL A 100 8.50 4.33 -11.18
CA VAL A 100 9.03 4.17 -9.81
C VAL A 100 10.07 3.03 -9.75
N MET A 101 9.74 1.85 -10.27
CA MET A 101 10.65 0.71 -10.27
C MET A 101 11.94 1.00 -11.05
N ASP A 102 11.84 1.60 -12.23
CA ASP A 102 13.02 1.90 -13.04
C ASP A 102 13.88 3.01 -12.41
N MET A 103 13.26 4.03 -11.79
CA MET A 103 13.99 5.06 -11.06
C MET A 103 14.77 4.47 -9.88
N ASN A 104 14.12 3.67 -9.02
CA ASN A 104 14.79 3.03 -7.89
C ASN A 104 15.97 2.16 -8.33
N LYS A 105 15.83 1.46 -9.47
CA LYS A 105 16.94 0.71 -10.05
C LYS A 105 18.10 1.61 -10.48
N ASN A 106 17.80 2.74 -11.14
CA ASN A 106 18.83 3.64 -11.67
C ASN A 106 19.55 4.45 -10.57
N ASP A 107 18.82 4.94 -9.58
CA ASP A 107 19.35 5.84 -8.54
C ASP A 107 19.54 5.16 -7.18
N LYS A 108 19.37 3.83 -7.13
CA LYS A 108 19.39 3.01 -5.91
C LYS A 108 18.42 3.51 -4.83
N GLY A 109 17.33 4.14 -5.26
CA GLY A 109 16.29 4.65 -4.39
C GLY A 109 15.36 3.57 -3.84
N ASN A 110 14.45 4.01 -2.97
CA ASN A 110 13.53 3.13 -2.24
C ASN A 110 12.07 3.65 -2.26
N ARG A 111 11.70 4.36 -3.33
CA ARG A 111 10.33 4.88 -3.52
C ARG A 111 9.34 3.72 -3.58
N ARG A 112 8.16 3.92 -3.01
CA ARG A 112 7.05 2.96 -3.07
C ARG A 112 5.89 3.54 -3.87
N PHE A 113 5.02 2.68 -4.38
CA PHE A 113 3.83 3.13 -5.11
C PHE A 113 2.55 2.48 -4.59
N ILE A 114 1.43 3.19 -4.75
CA ILE A 114 0.07 2.68 -4.70
C ILE A 114 -0.60 3.09 -6.00
N CYS A 115 -1.02 2.11 -6.79
CA CYS A 115 -1.76 2.32 -8.03
C CYS A 115 -3.17 1.76 -7.87
N ILE A 116 -4.19 2.58 -8.12
CA ILE A 116 -5.60 2.17 -8.09
C ILE A 116 -6.12 2.15 -9.53
N GLN A 117 -6.81 1.08 -9.89
CA GLN A 117 -7.45 0.92 -11.19
C GLN A 117 -8.78 0.19 -11.04
N ILE A 118 -9.83 0.80 -11.59
CA ILE A 118 -11.17 0.19 -11.67
C ILE A 118 -11.15 -0.95 -12.71
N PRO A 119 -11.82 -2.09 -12.47
CA PRO A 119 -11.85 -3.23 -13.40
C PRO A 119 -12.79 -3.00 -14.60
N GLU A 120 -12.64 -1.88 -15.30
CA GLU A 120 -13.45 -1.53 -16.48
C GLU A 120 -13.18 -2.49 -17.65
N LYS A 121 -14.17 -2.68 -18.52
CA LYS A 121 -14.03 -3.50 -19.73
C LYS A 121 -13.06 -2.82 -20.73
N PRO A 122 -12.06 -3.53 -21.26
CA PRO A 122 -11.12 -2.95 -22.21
C PRO A 122 -11.67 -3.07 -23.64
N LYS A 123 -10.91 -2.54 -24.60
CA LYS A 123 -11.22 -2.66 -26.03
C LYS A 123 -11.10 -4.10 -26.53
N VAL A 124 -11.70 -4.35 -27.70
CA VAL A 124 -11.82 -5.69 -28.30
C VAL A 124 -10.48 -6.37 -28.51
N GLU A 125 -9.44 -5.63 -28.90
CA GLU A 125 -8.09 -6.15 -29.12
C GLU A 125 -7.49 -6.72 -27.83
N ALA A 126 -7.65 -6.01 -26.71
CA ALA A 126 -7.18 -6.46 -25.41
C ALA A 126 -7.95 -7.70 -24.93
N ILE A 127 -9.26 -7.75 -25.17
CA ILE A 127 -10.09 -8.94 -24.86
C ILE A 127 -9.61 -10.15 -25.67
N LYS A 128 -9.35 -9.97 -26.97
CA LYS A 128 -8.80 -11.04 -27.84
C LYS A 128 -7.43 -11.53 -27.37
N ALA A 129 -6.64 -10.64 -26.75
CA ALA A 129 -5.35 -10.99 -26.14
C ALA A 129 -5.47 -11.58 -24.72
N GLY A 130 -6.70 -11.81 -24.21
CA GLY A 130 -6.96 -12.46 -22.92
C GLY A 130 -7.22 -11.51 -21.76
N TYR A 131 -7.14 -10.19 -21.96
CA TYR A 131 -7.39 -9.20 -20.90
C TYR A 131 -8.88 -8.90 -20.77
N GLN A 132 -9.49 -9.34 -19.67
CA GLN A 132 -10.92 -9.11 -19.42
C GLN A 132 -11.22 -7.71 -18.86
N THR A 133 -10.25 -7.07 -18.21
CA THR A 133 -10.40 -5.76 -17.55
C THR A 133 -9.17 -4.88 -17.78
N ILE A 134 -9.34 -3.55 -17.70
CA ILE A 134 -8.23 -2.58 -17.69
C ILE A 134 -7.30 -2.84 -16.49
N PHE A 135 -7.85 -3.24 -15.34
CA PHE A 135 -7.05 -3.72 -14.21
C PHE A 135 -6.13 -4.88 -14.60
N GLY A 136 -6.63 -5.86 -15.35
CA GLY A 136 -5.82 -6.97 -15.88
C GLY A 136 -4.66 -6.50 -16.76
N ILE A 137 -4.88 -5.50 -17.60
CA ILE A 137 -3.82 -4.88 -18.42
C ILE A 137 -2.80 -4.16 -17.54
N THR A 138 -3.27 -3.38 -16.56
CA THR A 138 -2.42 -2.65 -15.60
C THR A 138 -1.51 -3.62 -14.85
N LYS A 139 -2.10 -4.66 -14.27
CA LYS A 139 -1.40 -5.72 -13.54
C LYS A 139 -0.31 -6.34 -14.42
N ALA A 140 -0.68 -6.80 -15.61
CA ALA A 140 0.25 -7.45 -16.53
C ALA A 140 1.41 -6.53 -16.92
N ARG A 141 1.16 -5.24 -17.19
CA ARG A 141 2.25 -4.30 -17.48
C ARG A 141 3.23 -4.18 -16.33
N ILE A 142 2.73 -4.07 -15.09
CA ILE A 142 3.58 -3.92 -13.90
C ILE A 142 4.42 -5.19 -13.70
N GLU A 143 3.82 -6.38 -13.83
CA GLU A 143 4.52 -7.67 -13.73
C GLU A 143 5.62 -7.81 -14.80
N LEU A 144 5.29 -7.49 -16.06
CA LEU A 144 6.25 -7.57 -17.17
C LEU A 144 7.35 -6.52 -17.06
N ALA A 145 7.04 -5.31 -16.60
CA ALA A 145 8.04 -4.28 -16.35
C ALA A 145 9.02 -4.70 -15.24
N ALA A 146 8.52 -5.25 -14.13
CA ALA A 146 9.34 -5.82 -13.06
C ALA A 146 10.23 -6.95 -13.57
N ALA A 147 9.66 -7.90 -14.35
CA ALA A 147 10.40 -9.01 -14.93
C ALA A 147 11.50 -8.53 -15.90
N LYS A 148 11.19 -7.54 -16.75
CA LYS A 148 12.14 -6.93 -17.67
C LYS A 148 13.30 -6.26 -16.92
N ILE A 149 13.01 -5.43 -15.92
CA ILE A 149 14.04 -4.79 -15.08
C ILE A 149 14.94 -5.84 -14.44
N LYS A 150 14.38 -6.93 -13.89
CA LYS A 150 15.17 -7.99 -13.26
C LYS A 150 16.02 -8.78 -14.27
N THR A 151 15.49 -9.06 -15.45
CA THR A 151 16.20 -9.78 -16.51
C THR A 151 17.37 -8.96 -17.04
N GLU A 152 17.17 -7.66 -17.27
CA GLU A 152 18.21 -6.75 -17.75
C GLU A 152 19.22 -6.37 -16.66
N ASN A 153 18.87 -6.54 -15.38
CA ASN A 153 19.72 -6.20 -14.23
C ASN A 153 19.71 -7.34 -13.19
N PRO A 154 20.37 -8.48 -13.47
CA PRO A 154 20.33 -9.67 -12.60
C PRO A 154 20.79 -9.39 -11.17
N ASP A 155 21.79 -8.51 -11.00
CA ASP A 155 22.37 -8.14 -9.70
C ASP A 155 21.53 -7.12 -8.91
N TYR A 156 20.46 -6.57 -9.51
CA TYR A 156 19.59 -5.64 -8.80
C TYR A 156 18.82 -6.37 -7.70
N SER A 157 18.98 -5.89 -6.47
CA SER A 157 18.38 -6.47 -5.25
C SER A 157 17.29 -5.58 -4.64
N GLY A 158 16.87 -4.53 -5.32
CA GLY A 158 15.78 -3.67 -4.85
C GLY A 158 14.41 -4.33 -5.04
N ASP A 159 13.40 -3.78 -4.37
CA ASP A 159 12.04 -4.30 -4.40
C ASP A 159 11.36 -4.00 -5.75
N LEU A 160 10.96 -5.05 -6.45
CA LEU A 160 10.16 -5.02 -7.69
C LEU A 160 8.79 -5.67 -7.49
N GLY A 161 8.51 -6.14 -6.28
CA GLY A 161 7.27 -6.80 -5.94
C GLY A 161 6.15 -5.79 -5.66
N PHE A 162 4.92 -6.28 -5.70
CA PHE A 162 3.76 -5.54 -5.26
C PHE A 162 2.70 -6.51 -4.74
N LYS A 163 1.73 -5.98 -3.99
CA LYS A 163 0.56 -6.73 -3.51
C LYS A 163 -0.69 -6.20 -4.19
N ILE A 164 -1.63 -7.09 -4.44
CA ILE A 164 -2.94 -6.75 -5.02
C ILE A 164 -3.97 -6.77 -3.89
N PHE A 165 -4.82 -5.75 -3.88
CA PHE A 165 -5.99 -5.66 -3.01
C PHE A 165 -7.19 -5.29 -3.87
N GLN A 166 -8.36 -5.76 -3.47
CA GLN A 166 -9.63 -5.43 -4.12
C GLN A 166 -10.65 -5.02 -3.06
N THR A 167 -11.61 -4.20 -3.48
CA THR A 167 -12.78 -3.90 -2.67
C THR A 167 -13.79 -5.03 -2.81
N GLU A 168 -14.36 -5.45 -1.69
CA GLU A 168 -15.47 -6.41 -1.65
C GLU A 168 -16.77 -5.70 -1.28
N LEU A 169 -17.90 -6.29 -1.71
CA LEU A 169 -19.20 -5.84 -1.23
C LEU A 169 -19.30 -6.12 0.27
N ASN A 170 -19.85 -5.17 1.03
CA ASN A 170 -20.10 -5.39 2.44
C ASN A 170 -21.17 -6.48 2.62
N PHE A 171 -20.74 -7.67 3.04
CA PHE A 171 -21.60 -8.82 3.30
C PHE A 171 -22.27 -8.78 4.69
N GLN A 172 -21.99 -7.76 5.51
CA GLN A 172 -22.62 -7.57 6.82
C GLN A 172 -23.93 -6.75 6.74
N THR A 173 -24.61 -6.75 5.59
CA THR A 173 -25.78 -5.92 5.24
C THR A 173 -27.03 -6.07 6.13
N ALA A 174 -27.02 -6.94 7.13
CA ALA A 174 -28.16 -7.18 8.03
C ALA A 174 -28.37 -6.07 9.09
N LEU A 175 -27.58 -5.01 9.12
CA LEU A 175 -27.64 -3.98 10.18
C LEU A 175 -28.40 -2.69 9.81
N ASP A 176 -28.71 -2.44 8.52
CA ASP A 176 -29.20 -1.13 8.04
C ASP A 176 -30.59 -1.16 7.36
N THR A 177 -31.45 -2.15 7.64
CA THR A 177 -32.85 -2.08 7.21
C THR A 177 -33.75 -1.68 8.37
N ASP A 178 -34.45 -0.54 8.23
CA ASP A 178 -35.56 -0.16 9.11
C ASP A 178 -36.52 -1.34 9.30
N PHE A 179 -37.00 -1.52 10.54
CA PHE A 179 -37.96 -2.56 10.88
C PHE A 179 -39.21 -2.45 9.99
N ASN A 180 -39.43 -3.42 9.09
CA ASN A 180 -40.63 -3.51 8.28
C ASN A 180 -41.60 -4.54 8.90
N PRO A 181 -42.73 -4.12 9.51
CA PRO A 181 -43.67 -5.02 10.18
C PRO A 181 -44.40 -5.99 9.24
N THR A 182 -44.27 -5.86 7.91
CA THR A 182 -44.84 -6.78 6.92
C THR A 182 -43.79 -7.65 6.23
N GLN A 183 -42.53 -7.62 6.66
CA GLN A 183 -41.50 -8.50 6.12
C GLN A 183 -41.82 -9.95 6.53
N PRO A 184 -42.04 -10.87 5.57
CA PRO A 184 -42.50 -12.24 5.87
C PRO A 184 -41.44 -13.09 6.58
N GLU A 185 -40.19 -12.63 6.62
CA GLU A 185 -39.10 -13.22 7.39
C GLU A 185 -38.39 -12.11 8.17
N LEU A 186 -38.20 -12.31 9.48
CA LEU A 186 -37.18 -11.56 10.23
C LEU A 186 -35.85 -11.71 9.46
N PRO A 187 -35.02 -10.67 9.32
CA PRO A 187 -33.67 -10.85 8.78
C PRO A 187 -33.04 -11.93 9.64
N TYR A 188 -32.91 -13.12 9.06
CA TYR A 188 -32.30 -14.24 9.73
C TYR A 188 -30.92 -13.74 10.16
N THR A 189 -30.71 -13.56 11.46
CA THR A 189 -29.41 -13.75 12.08
C THR A 189 -29.08 -15.23 11.95
N GLN A 190 -29.02 -15.74 10.73
CA GLN A 190 -28.26 -16.93 10.48
C GLN A 190 -26.83 -16.49 10.72
N ASN A 191 -26.28 -17.00 11.83
CA ASN A 191 -24.87 -17.30 11.96
C ASN A 191 -24.45 -18.19 10.78
N ALA A 192 -24.51 -17.66 9.56
CA ALA A 192 -23.77 -18.20 8.45
C ALA A 192 -22.33 -17.98 8.86
N MET A 193 -21.74 -19.00 9.47
CA MET A 193 -20.32 -19.04 9.81
C MET A 193 -19.59 -18.46 8.60
N LEU A 194 -19.00 -17.27 8.80
CA LEU A 194 -18.32 -16.59 7.71
C LEU A 194 -17.30 -17.56 7.14
N SER A 195 -17.23 -17.65 5.81
CA SER A 195 -16.20 -18.46 5.17
C SER A 195 -14.81 -17.94 5.57
N ASP A 196 -13.78 -18.78 5.44
CA ASP A 196 -12.40 -18.35 5.69
C ASP A 196 -12.02 -17.12 4.85
N GLU A 197 -12.56 -17.01 3.64
CA GLU A 197 -12.38 -15.85 2.75
C GLU A 197 -13.07 -14.59 3.29
N GLN A 198 -14.30 -14.70 3.81
CA GLN A 198 -15.01 -13.58 4.45
C GLN A 198 -14.30 -13.15 5.74
N LEU A 199 -13.84 -14.09 6.57
CA LEU A 199 -13.04 -13.80 7.75
C LEU A 199 -11.72 -13.10 7.38
N HIS A 200 -11.06 -13.56 6.31
CA HIS A 200 -9.86 -12.90 5.79
C HIS A 200 -10.16 -11.47 5.31
N THR A 201 -11.32 -11.25 4.69
CA THR A 201 -11.77 -9.94 4.22
C THR A 201 -12.06 -9.00 5.39
N LEU A 202 -12.75 -9.46 6.43
CA LEU A 202 -12.96 -8.69 7.66
C LEU A 202 -11.65 -8.36 8.33
N PHE A 203 -10.78 -9.36 8.47
CA PHE A 203 -9.47 -9.18 9.09
C PHE A 203 -8.63 -8.14 8.33
N THR A 204 -8.62 -8.18 7.01
CA THR A 204 -7.93 -7.18 6.17
C THR A 204 -8.53 -5.79 6.34
N THR A 205 -9.85 -5.69 6.34
CA THR A 205 -10.58 -4.42 6.52
C THR A 205 -10.30 -3.81 7.91
N TRP A 206 -10.42 -4.61 8.96
CA TRP A 206 -10.24 -4.15 10.34
C TRP A 206 -8.81 -3.72 10.64
N ARG A 207 -7.81 -4.44 10.14
CA ARG A 207 -6.41 -4.03 10.28
C ARG A 207 -6.16 -2.65 9.70
N VAL A 208 -6.67 -2.39 8.50
CA VAL A 208 -6.52 -1.08 7.85
C VAL A 208 -7.29 -0.01 8.61
N TYR A 209 -8.52 -0.31 9.05
CA TYR A 209 -9.33 0.57 9.87
C TYR A 209 -8.63 0.95 11.20
N ASP A 210 -7.93 -0.01 11.81
CA ASP A 210 -7.12 0.20 13.02
C ASP A 210 -5.77 0.89 12.76
N GLY A 211 -5.51 1.32 11.52
CA GLY A 211 -4.33 2.10 11.15
C GLY A 211 -3.13 1.27 10.68
N SER A 212 -3.29 -0.04 10.45
CA SER A 212 -2.25 -0.86 9.82
C SER A 212 -2.13 -0.54 8.34
N ARG A 213 -0.90 -0.49 7.83
CA ARG A 213 -0.68 -0.35 6.39
C ARG A 213 -0.94 -1.69 5.71
N LEU A 214 -1.55 -1.69 4.53
CA LEU A 214 -1.84 -2.89 3.75
C LEU A 214 -0.68 -3.91 3.61
N PRO A 215 0.57 -3.50 3.30
CA PRO A 215 1.66 -4.46 3.16
C PRO A 215 2.26 -4.92 4.49
N GLU A 216 1.89 -4.32 5.61
CA GLU A 216 2.45 -4.59 6.95
C GLU A 216 2.28 -6.07 7.32
N LYS A 217 3.32 -6.63 7.94
CA LYS A 217 3.35 -8.06 8.29
C LYS A 217 2.41 -8.30 9.46
N VAL A 218 1.77 -9.46 9.43
CA VAL A 218 0.93 -9.98 10.51
C VAL A 218 1.64 -11.17 11.12
N GLN A 219 1.68 -11.21 12.45
CA GLN A 219 2.12 -12.38 13.19
C GLN A 219 0.91 -13.27 13.48
N THR A 220 1.02 -14.56 13.13
CA THR A 220 0.05 -15.57 13.55
C THR A 220 0.44 -16.07 14.95
N ILE A 221 -0.54 -16.17 15.83
CA ILE A 221 -0.37 -16.62 17.22
C ILE A 221 -1.27 -17.83 17.45
N ASP A 222 -0.69 -18.90 17.99
CA ASP A 222 -1.44 -20.06 18.48
C ASP A 222 -1.81 -19.87 19.95
N LEU A 223 -3.10 -19.99 20.26
CA LEU A 223 -3.66 -19.90 21.61
C LEU A 223 -4.38 -21.23 21.91
N ALA A 224 -3.61 -22.27 22.24
CA ALA A 224 -4.12 -23.62 22.52
C ALA A 224 -4.92 -24.22 21.34
N GLY A 225 -4.39 -24.12 20.11
CA GLY A 225 -5.03 -24.58 18.89
C GLY A 225 -5.90 -23.52 18.20
N TYR A 226 -6.16 -22.39 18.86
CA TYR A 226 -6.87 -21.26 18.26
C TYR A 226 -5.91 -20.31 17.54
N THR A 227 -6.19 -20.04 16.26
CA THR A 227 -5.38 -19.11 15.47
C THR A 227 -5.84 -17.66 15.67
N ALA A 228 -4.99 -16.86 16.30
CA ALA A 228 -5.14 -15.41 16.45
C ALA A 228 -4.14 -14.65 15.56
N TYR A 229 -4.44 -13.39 15.26
CA TYR A 229 -3.57 -12.55 14.43
C TYR A 229 -3.13 -11.30 15.19
N TYR A 230 -1.84 -10.99 15.18
CA TYR A 230 -1.27 -9.86 15.89
C TYR A 230 -0.52 -8.92 14.95
N CYS A 231 -0.85 -7.64 15.00
CA CYS A 231 -0.11 -6.58 14.32
C CYS A 231 -0.36 -5.24 15.01
N ARG A 232 0.67 -4.38 15.07
CA ARG A 232 0.58 -3.02 15.64
C ARG A 232 0.00 -2.93 17.06
N GLN A 233 0.27 -3.92 17.90
CA GLN A 233 -0.30 -4.00 19.25
C GLN A 233 -1.83 -4.28 19.27
N HIS A 234 -2.41 -4.71 18.15
CA HIS A 234 -3.76 -5.23 18.05
C HIS A 234 -3.72 -6.75 17.89
N LEU A 235 -4.42 -7.47 18.77
CA LEU A 235 -4.70 -8.89 18.64
C LEU A 235 -6.11 -9.08 18.10
N TYR A 236 -6.26 -9.85 17.03
CA TYR A 236 -7.54 -10.12 16.38
C TYR A 236 -7.96 -11.58 16.60
N LEU A 237 -9.20 -11.76 17.08
CA LEU A 237 -9.85 -13.04 17.35
C LEU A 237 -11.09 -13.14 16.46
N LEU A 238 -10.96 -13.78 15.29
CA LEU A 238 -12.04 -13.85 14.30
C LEU A 238 -12.67 -15.25 14.17
N ALA A 239 -11.88 -16.31 14.30
CA ALA A 239 -12.37 -17.68 14.15
C ALA A 239 -13.32 -18.08 15.30
N SER A 240 -14.16 -19.08 15.05
CA SER A 240 -14.95 -19.75 16.08
C SER A 240 -14.07 -20.71 16.91
N GLY A 241 -14.61 -21.21 18.02
CA GLY A 241 -13.91 -22.20 18.86
C GLY A 241 -12.94 -21.61 19.90
N PHE A 242 -13.03 -20.32 20.20
CA PHE A 242 -12.28 -19.71 21.31
C PHE A 242 -12.82 -20.21 22.66
N SER A 243 -11.97 -20.85 23.47
CA SER A 243 -12.35 -21.49 24.74
C SER A 243 -11.63 -20.89 25.96
N SER A 244 -11.97 -21.38 27.15
CA SER A 244 -11.26 -21.02 28.39
C SER A 244 -9.79 -21.46 28.39
N GLU A 245 -9.40 -22.52 27.65
CA GLU A 245 -7.99 -22.85 27.45
C GLU A 245 -7.28 -21.76 26.65
N CYS A 246 -7.93 -21.20 25.62
CA CYS A 246 -7.38 -20.08 24.84
C CYS A 246 -7.16 -18.84 25.71
N VAL A 247 -8.08 -18.54 26.64
CA VAL A 247 -7.92 -17.43 27.61
C VAL A 247 -6.68 -17.65 28.47
N LYS A 248 -6.48 -18.86 29.00
CA LYS A 248 -5.28 -19.18 29.80
C LYS A 248 -4.01 -19.01 28.97
N ALA A 249 -3.97 -19.58 27.76
CA ALA A 249 -2.85 -19.44 26.84
C ALA A 249 -2.54 -17.98 26.49
N LEU A 250 -3.57 -17.14 26.34
CA LEU A 250 -3.40 -15.70 26.12
C LEU A 250 -2.73 -15.02 27.32
N ILE A 251 -3.22 -15.26 28.54
CA ILE A 251 -2.62 -14.68 29.75
C ILE A 251 -1.18 -15.16 29.95
N GLU A 252 -0.92 -16.46 29.75
CA GLU A 252 0.44 -17.02 29.80
C GLU A 252 1.37 -16.36 28.78
N LYS A 253 0.88 -16.11 27.56
CA LYS A 253 1.68 -15.40 26.55
C LYS A 253 1.96 -13.96 26.95
N LEU A 254 0.97 -13.24 27.50
CA LEU A 254 1.15 -11.89 28.04
C LEU A 254 2.18 -11.83 29.18
N ASP A 255 2.28 -12.89 29.99
CA ASP A 255 3.24 -12.96 31.09
C ASP A 255 4.66 -13.33 30.63
N ASN A 256 4.78 -14.20 29.63
CA ASN A 256 6.06 -14.83 29.28
C ASN A 256 6.75 -14.23 28.04
N ASP A 257 6.00 -13.60 27.14
CA ASP A 257 6.53 -13.03 25.90
C ASP A 257 6.65 -11.51 25.99
N LYS A 258 7.89 -11.02 26.12
CA LYS A 258 8.18 -9.58 26.28
C LYS A 258 7.88 -8.75 25.03
N ASP A 259 7.87 -9.38 23.86
CA ASP A 259 7.58 -8.71 22.60
C ASP A 259 6.07 -8.69 22.28
N PHE A 260 5.28 -9.48 23.02
CA PHE A 260 3.84 -9.54 22.88
C PHE A 260 3.13 -8.55 23.81
N ILE A 261 3.06 -7.30 23.37
CA ILE A 261 2.45 -6.19 24.13
C ILE A 261 1.22 -5.68 23.37
N PRO A 262 0.07 -6.36 23.43
CA PRO A 262 -1.15 -5.82 22.85
C PRO A 262 -1.69 -4.65 23.70
N GLU A 263 -2.14 -3.60 23.02
CA GLU A 263 -2.95 -2.53 23.58
C GLU A 263 -4.45 -2.82 23.36
N ARG A 264 -4.80 -3.59 22.34
CA ARG A 264 -6.20 -3.90 22.04
C ARG A 264 -6.38 -5.32 21.57
N ILE A 265 -7.39 -5.99 22.12
CA ILE A 265 -7.86 -7.30 21.67
C ILE A 265 -9.20 -7.07 20.99
N VAL A 266 -9.26 -7.25 19.67
CA VAL A 266 -10.45 -7.08 18.84
C VAL A 266 -11.05 -8.47 18.57
N LEU A 267 -12.29 -8.69 18.96
CA LEU A 267 -12.98 -9.96 18.74
C LEU A 267 -14.21 -9.80 17.84
N PHE A 268 -14.42 -10.78 16.98
CA PHE A 268 -15.63 -10.88 16.16
C PHE A 268 -16.76 -11.53 16.96
N SER A 269 -17.77 -10.73 17.30
CA SER A 269 -18.84 -11.11 18.22
C SER A 269 -19.64 -12.33 17.80
N GLN A 270 -19.90 -12.51 16.51
CA GLN A 270 -20.76 -13.60 16.02
C GLN A 270 -20.11 -14.99 16.16
N ASN A 271 -18.77 -15.05 16.25
CA ASN A 271 -18.02 -16.29 16.39
C ASN A 271 -17.62 -16.61 17.85
N MET A 272 -18.06 -15.79 18.81
CA MET A 272 -17.73 -15.97 20.22
C MET A 272 -18.98 -15.81 21.10
N GLU A 273 -19.34 -16.84 21.85
CA GLU A 273 -20.49 -16.82 22.76
C GLU A 273 -20.38 -15.70 23.81
N SER A 274 -21.51 -15.08 24.19
CA SER A 274 -21.53 -13.94 25.12
C SER A 274 -20.87 -14.26 26.48
N ALA A 275 -21.01 -15.50 26.96
CA ALA A 275 -20.35 -15.95 28.18
C ALA A 275 -18.82 -15.91 28.04
N MET A 276 -18.29 -16.38 26.90
CA MET A 276 -16.86 -16.38 26.60
C MET A 276 -16.32 -14.96 26.40
N GLN A 277 -17.09 -14.08 25.73
CA GLN A 277 -16.72 -12.67 25.60
C GLN A 277 -16.53 -12.00 26.98
N LYS A 278 -17.44 -12.27 27.93
CA LYS A 278 -17.36 -11.76 29.30
C LYS A 278 -16.18 -12.35 30.07
N GLU A 279 -15.94 -13.65 29.91
CA GLU A 279 -14.77 -14.32 30.51
C GLU A 279 -13.47 -13.68 30.05
N LEU A 280 -13.28 -13.52 28.74
CA LEU A 280 -12.11 -12.87 28.15
C LEU A 280 -11.96 -11.43 28.66
N ALA A 281 -13.03 -10.63 28.61
CA ALA A 281 -12.99 -9.24 29.08
C ALA A 281 -12.61 -9.14 30.56
N GLN A 282 -13.14 -10.02 31.41
CA GLN A 282 -12.82 -10.05 32.84
C GLN A 282 -11.38 -10.50 33.08
N ALA A 283 -10.89 -11.52 32.38
CA ALA A 283 -9.52 -12.00 32.50
C ALA A 283 -8.51 -10.92 32.09
N VAL A 284 -8.74 -10.27 30.94
CA VAL A 284 -7.90 -9.17 30.43
C VAL A 284 -7.91 -7.98 31.39
N LYS A 285 -9.09 -7.58 31.90
CA LYS A 285 -9.19 -6.48 32.89
C LYS A 285 -8.44 -6.79 34.18
N THR A 286 -8.56 -8.02 34.68
CA THR A 286 -7.88 -8.47 35.91
C THR A 286 -6.35 -8.45 35.70
N TYR A 287 -5.89 -8.94 34.55
CA TYR A 287 -4.48 -8.92 34.17
C TYR A 287 -3.94 -7.50 34.05
N ALA A 288 -4.65 -6.63 33.31
CA ALA A 288 -4.28 -5.23 33.11
C ALA A 288 -4.12 -4.50 34.45
N ASN A 289 -5.07 -4.68 35.38
CA ASN A 289 -4.98 -4.12 36.73
C ASN A 289 -3.78 -4.64 37.51
N LYS A 290 -3.51 -5.96 37.46
CA LYS A 290 -2.37 -6.59 38.15
C LYS A 290 -1.02 -6.06 37.64
N LYS A 291 -0.92 -5.75 36.36
CA LYS A 291 0.31 -5.27 35.70
C LYS A 291 0.41 -3.74 35.59
N GLY A 292 -0.61 -3.00 36.01
CA GLY A 292 -0.67 -1.55 35.87
C GLY A 292 -0.78 -1.07 34.42
N LEU A 293 -1.36 -1.88 33.52
CA LEU A 293 -1.52 -1.55 32.11
C LEU A 293 -2.82 -0.77 31.91
N SER A 294 -2.76 0.55 31.70
CA SER A 294 -3.94 1.38 31.44
C SER A 294 -4.50 1.22 30.03
N ASN A 295 -3.69 0.70 29.11
CA ASN A 295 -4.00 0.77 27.67
C ASN A 295 -4.59 -0.52 27.11
N LEU A 296 -4.51 -1.65 27.82
CA LEU A 296 -5.00 -2.95 27.35
C LEU A 296 -6.53 -3.01 27.45
N SER A 297 -7.20 -3.15 26.30
CA SER A 297 -8.67 -3.16 26.20
C SER A 297 -9.18 -4.30 25.33
N VAL A 298 -10.41 -4.75 25.59
CA VAL A 298 -11.14 -5.68 24.71
C VAL A 298 -12.19 -4.90 23.93
N LEU A 299 -12.18 -5.02 22.61
CA LEU A 299 -13.13 -4.40 21.69
C LEU A 299 -13.93 -5.49 20.98
N VAL A 300 -15.25 -5.37 21.03
CA VAL A 300 -16.17 -6.23 20.30
C VAL A 300 -16.53 -5.56 18.98
N ARG A 301 -16.37 -6.27 17.86
CA ARG A 301 -16.86 -5.84 16.54
C ARG A 301 -17.86 -6.84 15.98
N VAL A 302 -18.74 -6.31 15.14
CA VAL A 302 -19.56 -7.07 14.20
C VAL A 302 -18.89 -6.93 12.84
#